data_AF-A0A8M2BLH3-F1
#
_entry.id   AF-A0A8M2BLH3-F1
#
_cell.length_a   1.000
_cell.length_b   1.000
_cell.length_c   1.000
_cell.angle_alpha   90.00
_cell.angle_beta   90.00
_cell.angle_gamma   90.00
#
_symmetry.space_group_name_H-M   'P 1'
#
loop_
_entity.id
_entity.type
_entity.pdbx_description
1 polymer ?
#
loop_
_entity_poly.entity_id
_entity_poly.type
_entity_poly.pdbx_seq_one_letter_code
_entity_poly.pdbx_strand_id
1 'polypeptide(L)'
;MKMNTERFNLTVDEYLAETNVLFYLNDAVTQLLEHKEEYTQFGVVRYFAEYFTSVKNGNHVLFREFSYIKATPHNRESFIHIFWKCFRQIGKNGDLLAMSEYSSLLQLLCPDFPAEMVQNTARIVLIDDATDCLMSFSDFIYSFQIQFFYEEFVESISAIYQDLLSGKNPNTVIVPTSTSVEQLSSSANDEPDVQEGVDATIFCECIEGLCERFKHKYPSTVAIKEILDNTQRVSFYGFLMALAKHEGINQDIGALPNKPDLLIDPEMDQELERL
;
A
#
# COMPACT_ATOMS: atom_id res chain seq x y z
N MET A 1 -21.40 3.38 -1.91
CA MET A 1 -21.28 2.50 -3.09
C MET A 1 -21.90 3.18 -4.31
N LYS A 2 -21.13 3.99 -5.06
CA LYS A 2 -21.58 4.47 -6.38
C LYS A 2 -21.68 3.25 -7.30
N MET A 3 -22.85 2.97 -7.85
CA MET A 3 -22.99 1.94 -8.90
C MET A 3 -22.17 2.42 -10.11
N ASN A 4 -21.03 1.79 -10.38
CA ASN A 4 -20.30 2.08 -11.59
C ASN A 4 -21.14 1.58 -12.77
N THR A 5 -21.67 2.51 -13.56
CA THR A 5 -22.61 2.23 -14.66
C THR A 5 -21.88 1.57 -15.84
N GLU A 6 -20.54 1.68 -15.87
CA GLU A 6 -19.65 1.07 -16.86
C GLU A 6 -19.60 -0.46 -16.76
N ARG A 7 -19.95 -1.04 -15.60
CA ARG A 7 -19.94 -2.50 -15.40
C ARG A 7 -20.86 -3.27 -16.36
N PHE A 8 -21.87 -2.60 -16.91
CA PHE A 8 -22.81 -3.21 -17.86
C PHE A 8 -22.28 -3.20 -19.30
N ASN A 9 -21.16 -2.51 -19.55
CA ASN A 9 -20.49 -2.46 -20.84
C ASN A 9 -19.29 -3.43 -20.92
N LEU A 10 -18.92 -4.06 -19.81
CA LEU A 10 -17.85 -5.05 -19.76
C LEU A 10 -18.31 -6.38 -20.34
N THR A 11 -17.39 -7.06 -21.02
CA THR A 11 -17.56 -8.49 -21.33
C THR A 11 -17.56 -9.31 -20.04
N VAL A 12 -18.05 -10.56 -20.12
CA VAL A 12 -18.08 -11.46 -18.97
C VAL A 12 -16.66 -11.68 -18.41
N ASP A 13 -15.68 -11.87 -19.29
CA ASP A 13 -14.29 -12.11 -18.88
C ASP A 13 -13.68 -10.88 -18.21
N GLU A 14 -13.95 -9.67 -18.73
CA GLU A 14 -13.51 -8.41 -18.11
C GLU A 14 -14.15 -8.20 -16.75
N TYR A 15 -15.47 -8.43 -16.62
CA TYR A 15 -16.16 -8.32 -15.34
C TYR A 15 -15.60 -9.28 -14.30
N LEU A 16 -15.35 -10.54 -14.67
CA LEU A 16 -14.81 -11.55 -13.76
C LEU A 16 -13.37 -11.21 -13.34
N ALA A 17 -12.56 -10.71 -14.28
CA ALA A 17 -11.19 -10.27 -14.01
C ALA A 17 -11.14 -9.04 -13.09
N GLU A 18 -12.00 -8.04 -13.31
CA GLU A 18 -12.03 -6.83 -12.49
C GLU A 18 -12.57 -7.07 -11.08
N THR A 19 -13.60 -7.90 -10.95
CA THR A 19 -14.30 -8.09 -9.68
C THR A 19 -13.68 -9.14 -8.77
N ASN A 20 -12.76 -9.98 -9.30
CA ASN A 20 -12.16 -11.09 -8.57
C ASN A 20 -13.20 -12.07 -7.97
N VAL A 21 -14.42 -12.11 -8.49
CA VAL A 21 -15.51 -12.95 -7.95
C VAL A 21 -15.15 -14.44 -7.96
N LEU A 22 -14.38 -14.88 -8.97
CA LEU A 22 -13.92 -16.27 -9.05
C LEU A 22 -12.95 -16.63 -7.92
N PHE A 23 -12.11 -15.69 -7.47
CA PHE A 23 -11.22 -15.88 -6.33
C PHE A 23 -12.03 -16.15 -5.06
N TYR A 24 -13.03 -15.31 -4.80
CA TYR A 24 -13.92 -15.45 -3.64
C TYR A 24 -14.78 -16.71 -3.71
N LEU A 25 -15.28 -17.07 -4.90
CA LEU A 25 -16.04 -18.29 -5.07
C LEU A 25 -15.18 -19.54 -4.82
N ASN A 26 -13.93 -19.53 -5.30
CA ASN A 26 -12.99 -20.62 -5.07
C ASN A 26 -12.66 -20.78 -3.58
N ASP A 27 -12.39 -19.68 -2.90
CA ASP A 27 -12.14 -19.67 -1.46
C ASP A 27 -13.35 -20.17 -0.66
N ALA A 28 -14.55 -19.66 -0.94
CA ALA A 28 -15.79 -20.12 -0.29
C ALA A 28 -16.05 -21.61 -0.49
N VAL A 29 -15.85 -22.12 -1.72
CA VAL A 29 -16.01 -23.56 -2.00
C VAL A 29 -14.96 -24.37 -1.24
N THR A 30 -13.71 -23.92 -1.19
CA THR A 30 -12.62 -24.60 -0.48
C THR A 30 -12.94 -24.71 1.01
N GLN A 31 -13.31 -23.60 1.65
CA GLN A 31 -13.69 -23.57 3.07
C GLN A 31 -14.91 -24.47 3.36
N LEU A 32 -15.93 -24.45 2.49
CA LEU A 32 -17.12 -25.30 2.61
C LEU A 32 -16.77 -26.79 2.54
N LEU A 33 -15.80 -27.16 1.70
CA LEU A 33 -15.36 -28.55 1.56
C LEU A 33 -14.53 -29.02 2.76
N GLU A 34 -13.70 -28.14 3.33
CA GLU A 34 -12.88 -28.43 4.50
C GLU A 34 -13.71 -28.58 5.78
N HIS A 35 -14.73 -27.74 5.96
CA HIS A 35 -15.54 -27.67 7.19
C HIS A 35 -17.01 -28.03 6.91
N LYS A 36 -17.21 -29.06 6.09
CA LYS A 36 -18.53 -29.42 5.56
C LYS A 36 -19.59 -29.66 6.64
N GLU A 37 -19.22 -30.31 7.75
CA GLU A 37 -20.17 -30.64 8.83
C GLU A 37 -20.67 -29.39 9.55
N GLU A 38 -19.80 -28.39 9.75
CA GLU A 38 -20.12 -27.11 10.40
C GLU A 38 -20.99 -26.23 9.51
N TYR A 39 -20.60 -26.02 8.25
CA TYR A 39 -21.24 -25.06 7.37
C TYR A 39 -22.50 -25.57 6.67
N THR A 40 -22.67 -26.89 6.53
CA THR A 40 -23.89 -27.44 5.90
C THR A 40 -25.06 -27.60 6.86
N GLN A 41 -24.85 -27.45 8.18
CA GLN A 41 -25.90 -27.57 9.19
C GLN A 41 -27.09 -26.63 8.93
N PHE A 42 -26.83 -25.42 8.43
CA PHE A 42 -27.86 -24.42 8.13
C PHE A 42 -28.14 -24.25 6.62
N GLY A 43 -27.58 -25.13 5.80
CA GLY A 43 -27.74 -25.17 4.35
C GLY A 43 -26.72 -24.35 3.57
N VAL A 44 -26.26 -24.91 2.46
CA VAL A 44 -25.22 -24.36 1.57
C VAL A 44 -25.57 -22.95 1.05
N VAL A 45 -26.84 -22.69 0.76
CA VAL A 45 -27.29 -21.37 0.26
C VAL A 45 -27.02 -20.28 1.31
N ARG A 46 -27.29 -20.58 2.58
CA ARG A 46 -27.07 -19.63 3.67
C ARG A 46 -25.58 -19.36 3.88
N TYR A 47 -24.76 -20.42 3.82
CA TYR A 47 -23.30 -20.29 3.88
C TYR A 47 -22.77 -19.31 2.83
N PHE A 48 -23.12 -19.50 1.55
CA PHE A 48 -22.66 -18.59 0.49
C PHE A 48 -23.19 -17.16 0.69
N ALA A 49 -24.44 -17.00 1.11
CA ALA A 49 -25.00 -15.68 1.40
C ALA A 49 -24.23 -14.96 2.52
N GLU A 50 -23.90 -15.66 3.61
CA GLU A 50 -23.12 -15.13 4.72
C GLU A 50 -21.67 -14.83 4.31
N TYR A 51 -21.02 -15.73 3.55
CA TYR A 51 -19.67 -15.51 3.02
C TYR A 51 -19.60 -14.26 2.14
N PHE A 52 -20.46 -14.14 1.13
CA PHE A 52 -20.44 -12.97 0.25
C PHE A 52 -20.92 -11.69 0.94
N THR A 53 -21.75 -11.80 1.98
CA THR A 53 -22.05 -10.67 2.86
C THR A 53 -20.80 -10.23 3.64
N SER A 54 -20.02 -11.18 4.14
CA SER A 54 -18.72 -10.93 4.78
C SER A 54 -17.75 -10.24 3.83
N VAL A 55 -17.61 -10.76 2.59
CA VAL A 55 -16.78 -10.15 1.53
C VAL A 55 -17.23 -8.73 1.24
N LYS A 56 -18.52 -8.52 0.99
CA LYS A 56 -19.09 -7.20 0.72
C LYS A 56 -18.79 -6.19 1.84
N ASN A 57 -18.81 -6.64 3.09
CA ASN A 57 -18.58 -5.81 4.26
C ASN A 57 -17.10 -5.72 4.65
N GLY A 58 -16.20 -6.43 3.97
CA GLY A 58 -14.76 -6.46 4.23
C GLY A 58 -14.32 -7.36 5.38
N ASN A 59 -15.23 -8.08 6.05
CA ASN A 59 -14.92 -8.89 7.24
C ASN A 59 -14.19 -10.21 6.94
N HIS A 60 -14.16 -10.62 5.67
CA HIS A 60 -13.60 -11.89 5.19
C HIS A 60 -12.08 -12.01 5.31
N VAL A 61 -11.38 -10.94 5.69
CA VAL A 61 -9.91 -10.89 5.84
C VAL A 61 -9.43 -11.14 7.27
N LEU A 62 -10.34 -11.17 8.26
CA LEU A 62 -10.00 -11.41 9.66
C LEU A 62 -9.45 -12.82 9.87
N PHE A 63 -8.31 -12.92 10.56
CA PHE A 63 -7.64 -14.19 10.91
C PHE A 63 -7.26 -15.05 9.71
N ARG A 64 -7.06 -14.41 8.56
CA ARG A 64 -6.59 -15.05 7.33
C ARG A 64 -5.07 -14.94 7.23
N GLU A 65 -4.48 -15.82 6.43
CA GLU A 65 -3.06 -15.78 6.11
C GLU A 65 -2.70 -14.54 5.28
N PHE A 66 -1.44 -14.12 5.34
CA PHE A 66 -0.92 -12.95 4.64
C PHE A 66 -1.14 -13.05 3.13
N SER A 67 -0.94 -14.26 2.58
CA SER A 67 -1.12 -14.56 1.17
C SER A 67 -2.55 -14.23 0.69
N TYR A 68 -3.56 -14.50 1.52
CA TYR A 68 -4.95 -14.24 1.21
C TYR A 68 -5.28 -12.75 1.28
N ILE A 69 -4.84 -12.05 2.34
CA ILE A 69 -5.14 -10.61 2.50
C ILE A 69 -4.46 -9.75 1.43
N LYS A 70 -3.32 -10.19 0.89
CA LYS A 70 -2.60 -9.52 -0.20
C LYS A 70 -3.16 -9.83 -1.60
N ALA A 71 -3.97 -10.89 -1.74
CA ALA A 71 -4.31 -11.48 -3.04
C ALA A 71 -5.10 -10.57 -3.99
N THR A 72 -5.98 -9.71 -3.47
CA THR A 72 -6.82 -8.82 -4.29
C THR A 72 -6.82 -7.40 -3.74
N PRO A 73 -7.08 -6.38 -4.58
CA PRO A 73 -7.21 -5.00 -4.11
C PRO A 73 -8.28 -4.84 -3.01
N HIS A 74 -9.42 -5.50 -3.16
CA HIS A 74 -10.51 -5.46 -2.16
C HIS A 74 -10.09 -6.10 -0.82
N ASN A 75 -9.28 -7.16 -0.84
CA ASN A 75 -8.74 -7.75 0.39
C ASN A 75 -7.79 -6.78 1.09
N ARG A 76 -6.90 -6.12 0.33
CA ARG A 76 -5.95 -5.14 0.88
C ARG A 76 -6.69 -3.96 1.51
N GLU A 77 -7.64 -3.38 0.78
CA GLU A 77 -8.51 -2.30 1.24
C GLU A 77 -9.26 -2.70 2.52
N SER A 78 -9.92 -3.87 2.50
CA SER A 78 -10.68 -4.39 3.65
C SER A 78 -9.79 -4.60 4.88
N PHE A 79 -8.56 -5.11 4.69
CA PHE A 79 -7.64 -5.34 5.79
C PHE A 79 -7.15 -4.03 6.42
N ILE A 80 -6.81 -3.03 5.60
CA ILE A 80 -6.47 -1.68 6.08
C ILE A 80 -7.64 -1.09 6.87
N HIS A 81 -8.87 -1.21 6.35
CA HIS A 81 -10.06 -0.71 7.01
C HIS A 81 -10.33 -1.40 8.36
N ILE A 82 -10.14 -2.71 8.44
CA ILE A 82 -10.32 -3.45 9.70
C ILE A 82 -9.24 -3.08 10.71
N PHE A 83 -7.98 -2.98 10.28
CA PHE A 83 -6.90 -2.52 11.15
C PHE A 83 -7.19 -1.14 11.72
N TRP A 84 -7.66 -0.22 10.87
CA TRP A 84 -8.17 1.08 11.30
C TRP A 84 -9.28 0.95 12.35
N LYS A 85 -10.31 0.17 12.03
CA LYS A 85 -11.50 -0.02 12.87
C LYS A 85 -11.12 -0.51 14.27
N CYS A 86 -10.28 -1.54 14.35
CA CYS A 86 -9.87 -2.18 15.60
C CYS A 86 -8.99 -1.29 16.48
N PHE A 87 -8.11 -0.47 15.89
CA PHE A 87 -7.02 0.17 16.64
C PHE A 87 -7.00 1.70 16.63
N ARG A 88 -7.94 2.39 15.94
CA ARG A 88 -8.00 3.87 15.91
C ARG A 88 -8.03 4.53 17.29
N GLN A 89 -8.52 3.84 18.32
CA GLN A 89 -8.59 4.38 19.69
C GLN A 89 -7.20 4.71 20.24
N ILE A 90 -6.15 4.01 19.80
CA ILE A 90 -4.75 4.30 20.12
C ILE A 90 -4.41 5.73 19.67
N GLY A 91 -4.76 6.07 18.42
CA GLY A 91 -4.60 7.42 17.88
C GLY A 91 -5.45 8.46 18.61
N LYS A 92 -6.70 8.13 18.97
CA LYS A 92 -7.62 9.01 19.71
C LYS A 92 -7.09 9.34 21.12
N ASN A 93 -6.39 8.39 21.75
CA ASN A 93 -5.73 8.60 23.05
C ASN A 93 -4.43 9.39 22.94
N GLY A 94 -3.88 9.55 21.73
CA GLY A 94 -2.59 10.20 21.49
C GLY A 94 -1.38 9.30 21.78
N ASP A 95 -1.60 7.99 21.89
CA ASP A 95 -0.53 7.02 22.12
C ASP A 95 0.37 6.93 20.88
N LEU A 96 1.69 6.93 21.11
CA LEU A 96 2.68 6.68 20.07
C LEU A 96 3.25 5.28 20.27
N LEU A 97 3.37 4.52 19.19
CA LEU A 97 3.81 3.12 19.25
C LEU A 97 5.09 2.92 18.45
N ALA A 98 5.92 2.00 18.92
CA ALA A 98 7.08 1.51 18.20
C ALA A 98 6.69 0.58 17.04
N MET A 99 7.60 0.36 16.11
CA MET A 99 7.42 -0.56 14.97
C MET A 99 7.00 -1.98 15.42
N SER A 100 7.60 -2.50 16.49
CA SER A 100 7.31 -3.84 17.02
C SER A 100 5.89 -3.96 17.60
N GLU A 101 5.36 -2.88 18.17
CA GLU A 101 4.00 -2.83 18.68
C GLU A 101 3.00 -2.85 17.52
N TYR A 102 3.21 -2.05 16.47
CA TYR A 102 2.40 -2.13 15.26
C TYR A 102 2.45 -3.50 14.58
N SER A 103 3.64 -4.12 14.51
CA SER A 103 3.77 -5.49 14.04
C SER A 103 2.93 -6.47 14.85
N SER A 104 2.90 -6.33 16.17
CA SER A 104 2.10 -7.17 17.05
C SER A 104 0.60 -6.96 16.81
N LEU A 105 0.15 -5.71 16.64
CA LEU A 105 -1.25 -5.40 16.35
C LEU A 105 -1.71 -6.00 15.00
N LEU A 106 -0.87 -5.92 13.97
CA LEU A 106 -1.15 -6.55 12.68
C LEU A 106 -1.23 -8.08 12.80
N GLN A 107 -0.35 -8.67 13.61
CA GLN A 107 -0.34 -10.12 13.88
C GLN A 107 -1.54 -10.62 14.66
N LEU A 108 -2.22 -9.76 15.43
CA LEU A 108 -3.51 -10.11 16.04
C LEU A 108 -4.60 -10.37 14.98
N LEU A 109 -4.52 -9.70 13.82
CA LEU A 109 -5.49 -9.84 12.73
C LEU A 109 -5.04 -10.85 11.65
N CYS A 110 -3.73 -10.98 11.44
CA CYS A 110 -3.10 -11.84 10.44
C CYS A 110 -1.86 -12.51 11.06
N PRO A 111 -1.95 -13.76 11.57
CA PRO A 111 -0.91 -14.36 12.41
C PRO A 111 0.49 -14.43 11.77
N ASP A 112 0.56 -14.55 10.45
CA ASP A 112 1.78 -14.64 9.64
C ASP A 112 2.16 -13.29 8.98
N PHE A 113 1.66 -12.15 9.49
CA PHE A 113 1.96 -10.85 8.90
C PHE A 113 3.47 -10.56 8.87
N PRO A 114 4.04 -10.20 7.71
CA PRO A 114 5.48 -10.07 7.53
C PRO A 114 6.04 -8.82 8.19
N ALA A 115 7.10 -8.99 8.99
CA ALA A 115 7.79 -7.88 9.64
C ALA A 115 8.40 -6.88 8.64
N GLU A 116 8.83 -7.35 7.46
CA GLU A 116 9.39 -6.51 6.40
C GLU A 116 8.41 -5.43 5.93
N MET A 117 7.12 -5.75 5.82
CA MET A 117 6.07 -4.79 5.43
C MET A 117 5.94 -3.66 6.47
N VAL A 118 6.04 -4.01 7.76
CA VAL A 118 5.98 -3.05 8.87
C VAL A 118 7.24 -2.19 8.91
N GLN A 119 8.40 -2.79 8.67
CA GLN A 119 9.68 -2.08 8.58
C GLN A 119 9.68 -1.08 7.42
N ASN A 120 9.23 -1.49 6.24
CA ASN A 120 9.14 -0.61 5.08
C ASN A 120 8.16 0.53 5.33
N THR A 121 7.04 0.26 6.00
CA THR A 121 6.09 1.29 6.45
C THR A 121 6.74 2.28 7.43
N ALA A 122 7.47 1.78 8.43
CA ALA A 122 8.12 2.61 9.42
C ALA A 122 9.17 3.55 8.80
N ARG A 123 9.90 3.10 7.78
CA ARG A 123 10.86 3.93 7.03
C ARG A 123 10.23 5.07 6.24
N ILE A 124 8.94 4.97 5.90
CA ILE A 124 8.21 6.10 5.31
C ILE A 124 8.02 7.20 6.37
N VAL A 125 7.71 6.81 7.61
CA VAL A 125 7.39 7.73 8.72
C VAL A 125 8.62 8.29 9.40
N LEU A 126 9.60 7.43 9.66
CA LEU A 126 10.76 7.72 10.49
C LEU A 126 11.91 8.24 9.62
N ILE A 127 12.50 9.34 10.06
CA ILE A 127 13.72 9.89 9.48
C ILE A 127 14.90 9.14 10.14
N ASP A 128 15.92 8.76 9.36
CA ASP A 128 17.23 8.22 9.81
C ASP A 128 17.29 6.83 10.46
N ASP A 129 16.68 5.79 9.85
CA ASP A 129 16.82 4.36 10.25
C ASP A 129 16.61 4.06 11.76
N ALA A 130 16.04 5.00 12.51
CA ALA A 130 15.89 4.92 13.95
C ALA A 130 14.70 4.03 14.31
N THR A 131 14.93 2.72 14.39
CA THR A 131 13.89 1.71 14.63
C THR A 131 13.18 1.83 15.98
N ASP A 132 13.73 2.60 16.92
CA ASP A 132 13.20 2.81 18.26
C ASP A 132 12.32 4.08 18.38
N CYS A 133 12.13 4.81 17.28
CA CYS A 133 11.25 5.98 17.30
C CYS A 133 9.77 5.58 17.33
N LEU A 134 9.00 6.30 18.13
CA LEU A 134 7.56 6.11 18.24
C LEU A 134 6.84 6.85 17.11
N MET A 135 5.81 6.21 16.54
CA MET A 135 5.01 6.76 15.45
C MET A 135 3.55 6.95 15.87
N SER A 136 2.95 8.04 15.41
CA SER A 136 1.52 8.26 15.60
C SER A 136 0.71 7.25 14.77
N PHE A 137 -0.47 6.90 15.26
CA PHE A 137 -1.39 6.01 14.53
C PHE A 137 -1.72 6.56 13.13
N SER A 138 -1.93 7.88 13.03
CA SER A 138 -2.23 8.52 11.75
C SER A 138 -1.09 8.41 10.75
N ASP A 139 0.15 8.65 11.18
CA ASP A 139 1.29 8.58 10.26
C ASP A 139 1.56 7.14 9.84
N PHE A 140 1.46 6.20 10.78
CA PHE A 140 1.60 4.78 10.50
C PHE A 140 0.54 4.30 9.50
N ILE A 141 -0.75 4.55 9.75
CA ILE A 141 -1.82 3.92 8.96
C ILE A 141 -1.88 4.43 7.52
N TYR A 142 -1.62 5.72 7.27
CA TYR A 142 -1.55 6.24 5.91
C TYR A 142 -0.29 5.75 5.18
N SER A 143 0.84 5.65 5.87
CA SER A 143 2.06 5.08 5.28
C SER A 143 1.88 3.59 4.97
N PHE A 144 1.24 2.86 5.88
CA PHE A 144 0.90 1.46 5.74
C PHE A 144 -0.02 1.24 4.54
N GLN A 145 -1.02 2.10 4.38
CA GLN A 145 -1.94 2.08 3.24
C GLN A 145 -1.18 2.17 1.91
N ILE A 146 -0.22 3.09 1.76
CA ILE A 146 0.59 3.20 0.54
C ILE A 146 1.48 1.96 0.36
N GLN A 147 2.20 1.56 1.41
CA GLN A 147 3.16 0.46 1.35
C GLN A 147 2.50 -0.89 1.04
N PHE A 148 1.31 -1.14 1.58
CA PHE A 148 0.60 -2.41 1.44
C PHE A 148 -0.32 -2.45 0.23
N PHE A 149 -1.11 -1.40 -0.02
CA PHE A 149 -2.06 -1.40 -1.13
C PHE A 149 -1.36 -1.35 -2.49
N TYR A 150 -0.32 -0.51 -2.61
CA TYR A 150 0.46 -0.28 -3.83
C TYR A 150 1.83 -0.97 -3.80
N GLU A 151 1.98 -2.08 -3.08
CA GLU A 151 3.26 -2.76 -2.87
C GLU A 151 4.06 -2.97 -4.16
N GLU A 152 3.45 -3.54 -5.22
CA GLU A 152 4.13 -3.80 -6.49
C GLU A 152 4.59 -2.50 -7.18
N PHE A 153 3.81 -1.43 -7.03
CA PHE A 153 4.17 -0.11 -7.55
C PHE A 153 5.37 0.44 -6.79
N VAL A 154 5.32 0.41 -5.45
CA VAL A 154 6.40 0.87 -4.56
C VAL A 154 7.72 0.14 -4.84
N GLU A 155 7.68 -1.18 -5.02
CA GLU A 155 8.85 -1.98 -5.44
C GLU A 155 9.41 -1.51 -6.79
N SER A 156 8.54 -1.30 -7.77
CA SER A 156 8.95 -0.89 -9.12
C SER A 156 9.57 0.50 -9.15
N ILE A 157 8.99 1.47 -8.44
CA ILE A 157 9.55 2.83 -8.37
C ILE A 157 10.80 2.89 -7.50
N SER A 158 10.97 1.99 -6.53
CA SER A 158 12.21 1.86 -5.76
C SER A 158 13.36 1.47 -6.68
N ALA A 159 13.16 0.50 -7.57
CA ALA A 159 14.15 0.11 -8.57
C ALA A 159 14.52 1.27 -9.51
N ILE A 160 13.53 2.01 -10.01
CA ILE A 160 13.75 3.22 -10.82
C ILE A 160 14.58 4.25 -10.05
N TYR A 161 14.22 4.52 -8.80
CA TYR A 161 14.90 5.49 -7.96
C TYR A 161 16.38 5.10 -7.71
N GLN A 162 16.66 3.82 -7.45
CA GLN A 162 18.03 3.32 -7.29
C GLN A 162 18.84 3.41 -8.60
N ASP A 163 18.22 3.12 -9.74
CA ASP A 163 18.87 3.27 -11.04
C ASP A 163 19.26 4.74 -11.31
N LEU A 164 18.36 5.69 -11.01
CA LEU A 164 18.63 7.12 -11.12
C LEU A 164 19.74 7.58 -10.17
N LEU A 165 19.76 7.12 -8.92
CA LEU A 165 20.86 7.38 -7.98
C LEU A 165 22.20 6.84 -8.48
N SER A 166 22.20 5.69 -9.17
CA SER A 166 23.40 5.11 -9.78
C SER A 166 23.84 5.80 -11.09
N GLY A 167 23.13 6.85 -11.53
CA GLY A 167 23.46 7.62 -12.73
C GLY A 167 22.94 7.00 -14.04
N LYS A 168 22.10 5.95 -13.97
CA LYS A 168 21.45 5.39 -15.16
C LYS A 168 20.25 6.26 -15.53
N ASN A 169 20.48 7.23 -16.41
CA ASN A 169 19.43 8.07 -16.97
C ASN A 169 18.93 7.42 -18.29
N PRO A 170 17.61 7.42 -18.60
CA PRO A 170 17.11 7.04 -19.92
C PRO A 170 17.76 7.79 -21.10
N ASN A 171 18.34 8.97 -20.85
CA ASN A 171 19.08 9.77 -21.83
C ASN A 171 20.60 9.47 -21.88
N THR A 172 21.10 8.49 -21.12
CA THR A 172 22.53 8.13 -21.14
C THR A 172 22.84 7.36 -22.43
N VAL A 173 23.43 8.06 -23.41
CA VAL A 173 24.02 7.44 -24.60
C VAL A 173 25.27 6.68 -24.19
N ILE A 174 25.19 5.34 -24.15
CA ILE A 174 26.37 4.48 -23.97
C ILE A 174 27.14 4.48 -25.28
N VAL A 175 28.16 5.33 -25.37
CA VAL A 175 29.11 5.29 -26.48
C VAL A 175 30.07 4.13 -26.24
N PRO A 176 30.18 3.14 -27.14
CA PRO A 176 31.15 2.06 -26.99
C PRO A 176 32.53 2.61 -27.32
N THR A 177 33.24 3.11 -26.31
CA THR A 177 34.66 3.44 -26.46
C THR A 177 35.47 2.16 -26.23
N SER A 178 36.03 1.63 -27.31
CA SER A 178 36.96 0.51 -27.35
C SER A 178 38.07 0.68 -26.31
N THR A 179 38.32 -0.38 -25.55
CA THR A 179 39.38 -0.55 -24.56
C THR A 179 40.71 0.10 -24.93
N SER A 180 41.17 1.05 -24.11
CA SER A 180 42.59 1.28 -23.82
C SER A 180 42.67 1.92 -22.42
N VAL A 181 43.10 1.11 -21.46
CA VAL A 181 43.38 1.50 -20.08
C VAL A 181 44.69 2.26 -20.08
N GLU A 182 44.65 3.58 -19.95
CA GLU A 182 45.79 4.34 -19.45
C GLU A 182 45.33 5.25 -18.31
N GLN A 183 46.04 5.08 -17.20
CA GLN A 183 45.86 5.73 -15.92
C GLN A 183 45.91 7.25 -16.08
N LEU A 184 44.83 7.94 -15.73
CA LEU A 184 44.88 9.34 -15.36
C LEU A 184 44.37 9.46 -13.93
N SER A 185 45.32 9.71 -13.03
CA SER A 185 45.13 10.16 -11.67
C SER A 185 44.28 11.43 -11.64
N SER A 186 43.02 11.33 -11.23
CA SER A 186 42.19 12.47 -10.88
C SER A 186 42.38 12.80 -9.40
N SER A 187 43.47 13.53 -9.11
CA SER A 187 43.55 14.37 -7.91
C SER A 187 42.85 15.68 -8.23
N ALA A 188 41.57 15.79 -7.88
CA ALA A 188 40.89 17.06 -7.70
C ALA A 188 39.82 16.87 -6.63
N ASN A 189 40.00 17.57 -5.52
CA ASN A 189 38.99 17.79 -4.50
C ASN A 189 37.72 18.32 -5.16
N ASP A 190 36.71 17.48 -5.29
CA ASP A 190 35.33 17.89 -5.12
C ASP A 190 34.80 16.95 -4.05
N GLU A 191 34.48 17.48 -2.87
CA GLU A 191 33.54 16.79 -1.99
C GLU A 191 32.33 16.46 -2.89
N PRO A 192 31.83 15.21 -2.88
CA PRO A 192 30.53 14.99 -3.49
C PRO A 192 29.58 15.87 -2.68
N ASP A 193 29.18 16.99 -3.27
CA ASP A 193 28.05 17.76 -2.79
C ASP A 193 26.91 16.75 -2.75
N VAL A 194 26.64 16.21 -1.55
CA VAL A 194 25.68 15.14 -1.30
C VAL A 194 24.32 15.79 -1.49
N GLN A 195 23.94 16.02 -2.74
CA GLN A 195 22.61 16.46 -3.09
C GLN A 195 21.70 15.23 -2.91
N GLU A 196 21.24 15.07 -1.68
CA GLU A 196 20.26 14.06 -1.26
C GLU A 196 19.08 14.03 -2.25
N GLY A 197 18.77 12.84 -2.78
CA GLY A 197 17.64 12.63 -3.68
C GLY A 197 17.99 12.50 -5.16
N VAL A 198 16.98 12.29 -5.99
CA VAL A 198 17.07 12.29 -7.47
C VAL A 198 16.36 13.53 -8.03
N ASP A 199 16.66 13.90 -9.28
CA ASP A 199 15.90 14.96 -9.96
C ASP A 199 14.43 14.56 -10.10
N ALA A 200 13.53 15.43 -9.61
CA ALA A 200 12.10 15.13 -9.54
C ALA A 200 11.44 15.04 -10.92
N THR A 201 11.90 15.82 -11.90
CA THR A 201 11.33 15.82 -13.26
C THR A 201 11.67 14.53 -13.98
N ILE A 202 12.94 14.10 -13.91
CA ILE A 202 13.38 12.83 -14.50
C ILE A 202 12.70 11.65 -13.80
N PHE A 203 12.53 11.71 -12.48
CA PHE A 203 11.83 10.66 -11.75
C PHE A 203 10.35 10.58 -12.15
N CYS A 204 9.67 11.72 -12.32
CA CYS A 204 8.28 11.80 -12.78
C CYS A 204 8.12 11.16 -14.17
N GLU A 205 8.98 11.51 -15.14
CA GLU A 205 8.95 10.94 -16.49
C GLU A 205 9.11 9.41 -16.47
N CYS A 206 10.03 8.89 -15.65
CA CYS A 206 10.23 7.45 -15.49
C CYS A 206 8.99 6.75 -14.89
N ILE A 207 8.33 7.38 -13.91
CA ILE A 207 7.10 6.85 -13.31
C ILE A 207 5.97 6.85 -14.34
N GLU A 208 5.80 7.92 -15.12
CA GLU A 208 4.78 7.98 -16.18
C GLU A 208 4.96 6.86 -17.20
N GLY A 209 6.19 6.64 -17.67
CA GLY A 209 6.50 5.54 -18.58
C GLY A 209 6.32 4.14 -17.97
N LEU A 210 6.43 4.01 -16.64
CA LEU A 210 6.06 2.78 -15.92
C LEU A 210 4.54 2.59 -15.95
N CYS A 211 3.78 3.61 -15.57
CA CYS A 211 2.32 3.58 -15.42
C CYS A 211 1.59 3.20 -16.72
N GLU A 212 2.10 3.63 -17.89
CA GLU A 212 1.53 3.28 -19.20
C GLU A 212 1.43 1.77 -19.47
N ARG A 213 2.33 0.99 -18.85
CA ARG A 213 2.43 -0.47 -19.03
C ARG A 213 2.21 -1.25 -17.74
N PHE A 214 1.86 -0.58 -16.64
CA PHE A 214 1.76 -1.20 -15.33
C PHE A 214 0.43 -1.93 -15.16
N LYS A 215 0.49 -3.21 -14.77
CA LYS A 215 -0.69 -4.07 -14.65
C LYS A 215 -1.35 -4.03 -13.27
N HIS A 216 -0.61 -3.64 -12.25
CA HIS A 216 -1.08 -3.58 -10.87
C HIS A 216 -1.70 -2.20 -10.59
N LYS A 217 -2.30 -2.04 -9.41
CA LYS A 217 -2.82 -0.74 -8.97
C LYS A 217 -1.66 0.21 -8.69
N TYR A 218 -1.86 1.48 -9.02
CA TYR A 218 -0.92 2.58 -8.77
C TYR A 218 -1.69 3.87 -8.49
N PRO A 219 -1.10 4.85 -7.79
CA PRO A 219 -1.73 6.14 -7.55
C PRO A 219 -2.01 6.91 -8.85
N SER A 220 -3.02 7.79 -8.84
CA SER A 220 -3.32 8.66 -9.98
C SER A 220 -2.07 9.41 -10.48
N THR A 221 -1.80 9.35 -11.78
CA THR A 221 -0.66 10.05 -12.40
C THR A 221 -0.75 11.56 -12.22
N VAL A 222 -1.96 12.11 -12.10
CA VAL A 222 -2.18 13.54 -11.81
C VAL A 222 -1.65 13.87 -10.42
N ALA A 223 -1.99 13.07 -9.41
CA ALA A 223 -1.51 13.25 -8.04
C ALA A 223 0.01 13.08 -7.93
N ILE A 224 0.60 12.13 -8.68
CA ILE A 224 2.05 11.93 -8.72
C ILE A 224 2.76 13.18 -9.29
N LYS A 225 2.26 13.73 -10.40
CA LYS A 225 2.79 14.98 -10.98
C LYS A 225 2.68 16.14 -9.98
N GLU A 226 1.52 16.34 -9.37
CA GLU A 226 1.30 17.40 -8.38
C GLU A 226 2.29 17.35 -7.19
N ILE A 227 2.63 16.14 -6.73
CA ILE A 227 3.61 15.94 -5.66
C ILE A 227 5.03 16.32 -6.13
N LEU A 228 5.42 15.94 -7.36
CA LEU A 228 6.77 16.12 -7.86
C LEU A 228 7.04 17.51 -8.45
N ASP A 229 6.03 18.20 -8.98
CA ASP A 229 6.15 19.52 -9.62
C ASP A 229 6.67 20.61 -8.67
N ASN A 230 6.49 20.43 -7.36
CA ASN A 230 6.85 21.43 -6.35
C ASN A 230 8.30 21.31 -5.84
N THR A 231 9.08 20.34 -6.35
CA THR A 231 10.40 20.04 -5.79
C THR A 231 11.43 19.81 -6.90
N GLN A 232 12.67 20.29 -6.72
CA GLN A 232 13.74 20.02 -7.69
C GLN A 232 14.36 18.63 -7.49
N ARG A 233 14.60 18.25 -6.23
CA ARG A 233 15.15 16.93 -5.86
C ARG A 233 14.28 16.26 -4.82
N VAL A 234 14.07 14.96 -4.97
CA VAL A 234 13.19 14.20 -4.10
C VAL A 234 13.92 12.98 -3.54
N SER A 235 13.77 12.73 -2.23
CA SER A 235 14.20 11.48 -1.62
C SER A 235 13.12 10.40 -1.76
N PHE A 236 13.50 9.12 -1.81
CA PHE A 236 12.53 8.04 -1.99
C PHE A 236 11.44 8.03 -0.90
N TYR A 237 11.85 8.04 0.38
CA TYR A 237 10.90 8.06 1.49
C TYR A 237 10.18 9.40 1.63
N GLY A 238 10.80 10.51 1.22
CA GLY A 238 10.10 11.79 1.10
C GLY A 238 8.96 11.75 0.08
N PHE A 239 9.17 11.09 -1.06
CA PHE A 239 8.13 10.85 -2.05
C PHE A 239 7.00 9.95 -1.51
N LEU A 240 7.34 8.81 -0.89
CA LEU A 240 6.33 7.92 -0.30
C LEU A 240 5.51 8.61 0.81
N MET A 241 6.17 9.42 1.63
CA MET A 241 5.51 10.23 2.66
C MET A 241 4.56 11.28 2.06
N ALA A 242 4.93 11.88 0.92
CA ALA A 242 4.06 12.79 0.20
C ALA A 242 2.84 12.07 -0.39
N LEU A 243 3.00 10.85 -0.93
CA LEU A 243 1.88 10.01 -1.37
C LEU A 243 0.93 9.69 -0.21
N ALA A 244 1.46 9.31 0.95
CA ALA A 244 0.67 8.98 2.14
C ALA A 244 -0.15 10.18 2.65
N LYS A 245 0.35 11.39 2.46
CA LYS A 245 -0.32 12.64 2.88
C LYS A 245 -1.30 13.18 1.84
N HIS A 246 -1.31 12.66 0.61
CA HIS A 246 -2.12 13.18 -0.48
C HIS A 246 -3.57 12.73 -0.37
N GLU A 247 -4.49 13.69 -0.13
CA GLU A 247 -5.91 13.38 0.10
C GLU A 247 -6.57 12.65 -1.06
N GLY A 248 -6.29 13.05 -2.31
CA GLY A 248 -6.86 12.38 -3.49
C GLY A 248 -6.44 10.91 -3.59
N ILE A 249 -5.21 10.58 -3.21
CA ILE A 249 -4.72 9.19 -3.27
C ILE A 249 -5.41 8.35 -2.19
N ASN A 250 -5.54 8.93 -0.99
CA ASN A 250 -6.22 8.27 0.12
C ASN A 250 -7.71 8.04 -0.18
N GLN A 251 -8.38 8.99 -0.84
CA GLN A 251 -9.77 8.86 -1.29
C GLN A 251 -9.93 7.81 -2.40
N ASP A 252 -8.98 7.72 -3.33
CA ASP A 252 -9.00 6.74 -4.41
C ASP A 252 -8.85 5.30 -3.90
N ILE A 253 -8.05 5.08 -2.85
CA ILE A 253 -7.95 3.78 -2.18
C ILE A 253 -9.25 3.45 -1.43
N GLY A 254 -9.83 4.44 -0.74
CA GLY A 254 -11.15 4.31 -0.09
C GLY A 254 -11.18 3.49 1.20
N ALA A 255 -10.04 2.95 1.66
CA ALA A 255 -9.98 2.13 2.88
C ALA A 255 -10.15 2.94 4.17
N LEU A 256 -9.72 4.20 4.19
CA LEU A 256 -9.70 5.06 5.37
C LEU A 256 -10.64 6.26 5.20
N PRO A 257 -11.23 6.77 6.30
CA PRO A 257 -11.91 8.06 6.28
C PRO A 257 -10.98 9.20 5.93
N ASN A 258 -11.55 10.37 5.61
CA ASN A 258 -10.75 11.58 5.47
C ASN A 258 -10.03 11.91 6.80
N LYS A 259 -8.90 12.59 6.71
CA LYS A 259 -8.08 12.99 7.86
C LYS A 259 -8.83 13.58 9.08
N PRO A 260 -9.81 14.50 8.94
CA PRO A 260 -10.56 15.02 10.09
C PRO A 260 -11.41 13.95 10.80
N ASP A 261 -11.85 12.93 10.07
CA ASP A 261 -12.74 11.88 10.56
C ASP A 261 -11.99 10.59 10.93
N LEU A 262 -10.67 10.53 10.71
CA LEU A 262 -9.85 9.33 10.89
C LEU A 262 -9.96 8.74 12.31
N LEU A 263 -10.11 9.57 13.34
CA LEU A 263 -10.18 9.11 14.72
C LEU A 263 -11.62 9.06 15.27
N ILE A 264 -12.63 9.22 14.41
CA ILE A 264 -14.03 9.34 14.78
C ILE A 264 -14.82 8.19 14.14
N ASP A 265 -15.41 7.32 14.97
CA ASP A 265 -16.41 6.35 14.53
C ASP A 265 -17.54 6.36 15.56
N PRO A 266 -18.62 7.13 15.33
CA PRO A 266 -19.68 7.31 16.32
C PRO A 266 -20.40 6.02 16.69
N GLU A 267 -20.52 5.07 15.76
CA GLU A 267 -21.22 3.80 16.01
C GLU A 267 -20.41 2.95 16.97
N MET A 268 -19.13 2.75 16.67
CA MET A 268 -18.25 1.94 17.51
C MET A 268 -17.84 2.65 18.80
N ASP A 269 -17.72 3.98 18.80
CA ASP A 269 -17.49 4.77 20.01
C ASP A 269 -18.64 4.56 21.01
N GLN A 270 -19.90 4.55 20.53
CA GLN A 270 -21.05 4.25 21.38
C GLN A 270 -21.07 2.80 21.88
N GLU A 271 -20.60 1.83 21.09
CA GLU A 271 -20.49 0.44 21.54
C GLU A 271 -19.43 0.27 22.63
N LEU A 272 -18.29 0.95 22.50
CA LEU A 272 -17.23 0.95 23.51
C LEU A 272 -17.67 1.63 24.83
N GLU A 273 -18.46 2.69 24.76
CA GLU A 273 -19.04 3.34 25.95
C GLU A 273 -20.04 2.45 26.72
N ARG A 274 -20.55 1.38 26.09
CA ARG A 274 -21.48 0.43 26.71
C ARG A 274 -20.80 -0.76 27.41
N LEU A 275 -19.48 -0.94 27.23
CA LEU A 275 -18.68 -2.00 27.83
C LEU A 275 -18.11 -1.56 29.18
#